data_AF-A0A317LUP6-F1
#
_entry.id   AF-A0A317LUP6-F1
#
_cell.length_a   1.000
_cell.length_b   1.000
_cell.length_c   1.000
_cell.angle_alpha   90.00
_cell.angle_beta   90.00
_cell.angle_gamma   90.00
#
_symmetry.space_group_name_H-M   'P 1'
#
loop_
_entity.id
_entity.type
_entity.pdbx_description
1 polymer ?
#
loop_
_entity_poly.entity_id
_entity_poly.type
_entity_poly.pdbx_seq_one_letter_code
_entity_poly.pdbx_strand_id
1 'polypeptide(L)' 'MLSFSKWLMAMLFVSLTCLTLSSNEQMRQMYLDTDEDNHVLRSSFFSASEGFVVFTKWIGYSADRGSTVNQKVSMA' A
#
# COMPACT_ATOMS: atom_id res chain seq x y z
N MET A 1 -27.75 26.97 27.75
CA MET A 1 -26.46 27.37 27.14
C MET A 1 -25.38 26.28 27.16
N LEU A 2 -25.33 25.40 28.18
CA LEU A 2 -24.30 24.32 28.24
C LEU A 2 -24.41 23.21 27.17
N SER A 3 -25.58 22.98 26.54
CA SER A 3 -25.75 21.93 25.53
C SER A 3 -25.09 22.29 24.19
N PHE A 4 -25.28 23.52 23.71
CA PHE A 4 -24.75 24.00 22.43
C PHE A 4 -23.21 24.02 22.40
N SER A 5 -22.58 24.37 23.52
CA SER A 5 -21.12 24.36 23.69
C SER A 5 -20.50 22.97 23.52
N LYS A 6 -21.21 21.90 23.91
CA LYS A 6 -20.71 20.52 23.78
C LYS A 6 -20.66 20.07 22.32
N TRP A 7 -21.65 20.46 21.52
CA TRP A 7 -21.68 20.17 20.08
C TRP A 7 -20.60 20.92 19.32
N LEU A 8 -20.32 22.16 19.71
CA LEU A 8 -19.24 22.96 19.13
C LEU A 8 -17.86 22.33 19.40
N MET A 9 -17.63 21.89 20.64
CA MET A 9 -16.40 21.16 21.02
C MET A 9 -16.27 19.82 20.28
N ALA A 10 -17.36 19.08 20.11
CA ALA A 10 -17.36 17.82 19.36
C ALA A 10 -17.02 18.04 17.88
N MET A 11 -17.59 19.07 17.23
CA MET A 11 -17.26 19.39 15.84
C MET A 11 -15.81 19.85 15.67
N LEU A 12 -15.29 20.65 16.61
CA LEU A 12 -13.89 21.05 16.62
C LEU A 12 -12.96 19.84 16.73
N PHE A 13 -13.29 18.90 17.62
CA PHE A 13 -12.52 17.68 17.82
C PHE A 13 -12.52 16.79 16.57
N VAL A 14 -13.67 16.58 15.93
CA VAL A 14 -13.78 15.82 14.68
C VAL A 14 -12.96 16.48 13.56
N SER A 15 -13.08 17.80 13.40
CA SER A 15 -12.30 18.56 12.41
C SER A 15 -10.79 18.39 12.62
N LEU A 16 -10.34 18.48 13.88
CA LEU A 16 -8.93 18.31 14.24
C LEU A 16 -8.42 16.90 13.93
N THR A 17 -9.21 15.86 14.21
CA THR A 17 -8.82 14.48 13.89
C THR A 17 -8.74 14.22 12.40
N CYS A 18 -9.63 14.82 11.60
CA CYS A 18 -9.64 14.65 10.14
C CYS A 18 -8.37 15.20 9.48
N LEU A 19 -7.83 16.31 10.00
CA LEU A 19 -6.60 16.93 9.49
C LEU A 19 -5.33 16.11 9.79
N THR A 20 -5.35 15.25 10.82
CA THR A 20 -4.20 14.42 11.20
C THR A 20 -4.10 13.09 10.44
N LEU A 21 -5.16 12.71 9.72
CA LEU A 21 -5.20 11.49 8.90
C LEU A 21 -4.57 11.74 7.53
N SER A 22 -3.29 12.08 7.51
CA SER A 22 -2.52 12.12 6.25
C SER A 22 -2.02 10.72 5.93
N SER A 23 -2.67 10.01 4.99
CA SER A 23 -2.12 8.77 4.44
C SER A 23 -0.94 9.11 3.53
N ASN A 24 0.29 8.94 4.04
CA ASN A 24 1.51 9.03 3.25
C ASN A 24 1.69 7.79 2.37
N GLU A 25 0.80 7.59 1.38
CA GLU A 25 1.05 6.64 0.30
C GLU A 25 1.73 7.40 -0.84
N GLN A 26 3.06 7.29 -0.90
CA GLN A 26 3.83 7.78 -2.03
C GLN A 26 3.79 6.74 -3.15
N MET A 27 3.48 7.17 -4.39
CA MET A 27 3.70 6.32 -5.56
C MET A 27 5.18 5.93 -5.59
N ARG A 28 5.43 4.62 -5.54
CA ARG A 28 6.78 4.07 -5.51
C ARG A 28 6.90 2.98 -6.57
N GLN A 29 8.02 3.00 -7.28
CA GLN A 29 8.36 1.91 -8.18
C GLN A 29 8.61 0.63 -7.39
N MET A 30 7.83 -0.42 -7.67
CA MET A 30 7.93 -1.72 -6.98
C MET A 30 9.08 -2.58 -7.49
N TYR A 31 9.34 -2.56 -8.80
CA TYR A 31 10.35 -3.42 -9.41
C TYR A 31 10.88 -2.81 -10.72
N LEU A 32 12.16 -3.03 -10.98
CA LEU A 32 12.86 -2.58 -12.19
C LEU A 32 13.65 -3.79 -12.69
N ASP A 33 13.19 -4.39 -13.79
CA ASP A 33 13.89 -5.50 -14.41
C ASP A 33 14.88 -5.00 -15.47
N THR A 34 15.93 -5.77 -15.69
CA THR A 34 16.84 -5.66 -16.84
C THR A 34 16.30 -6.34 -18.09
N ASP A 35 15.36 -7.25 -17.93
CA ASP A 35 14.75 -8.02 -19.02
C ASP A 35 13.47 -7.35 -19.53
N GLU A 36 13.51 -6.83 -20.76
CA GLU A 36 12.38 -6.11 -21.36
C GLU A 36 11.14 -6.98 -21.55
N ASP A 37 11.30 -8.31 -21.68
CA ASP A 37 10.19 -9.25 -21.85
C ASP A 37 9.60 -9.71 -20.51
N ASN A 38 10.19 -9.30 -19.38
CA ASN A 38 9.70 -9.67 -18.06
C ASN A 38 8.72 -8.63 -17.49
N HIS A 39 7.44 -8.76 -17.86
CA HIS A 39 6.40 -7.83 -17.46
C HIS A 39 5.67 -8.27 -16.20
N VAL A 40 5.20 -7.29 -15.41
CA VAL A 40 4.26 -7.54 -14.32
C VAL A 40 2.89 -7.88 -14.91
N LEU A 41 2.38 -9.07 -14.61
CA LEU A 41 1.05 -9.51 -15.02
C LEU A 41 0.00 -9.14 -13.98
N ARG A 42 0.30 -9.37 -12.69
CA ARG A 42 -0.64 -9.13 -11.60
C ARG A 42 0.08 -8.98 -10.27
N SER A 43 -0.47 -8.17 -9.37
CA SER A 43 -0.09 -8.13 -7.96
C SER A 43 -1.32 -8.39 -7.08
N SER A 44 -1.12 -9.07 -5.95
CA SER A 44 -2.16 -9.28 -4.95
C SER A 44 -1.54 -9.33 -3.56
N PHE A 45 -2.02 -8.43 -2.70
CA PHE A 45 -1.60 -8.32 -1.31
C PHE A 45 -2.74 -8.80 -0.41
N PHE A 46 -2.47 -9.80 0.43
CA PHE A 46 -3.43 -10.33 1.39
C PHE A 46 -3.31 -9.65 2.76
N SER A 47 -2.24 -8.89 2.99
CA SER A 47 -2.12 -7.95 4.09
C SER A 47 -1.48 -6.64 3.60
N ALA A 48 -1.45 -5.62 4.45
CA ALA A 48 -0.79 -4.35 4.10
C ALA A 48 0.72 -4.50 3.85
N SER A 49 1.35 -5.57 4.36
CA SER A 49 2.79 -5.82 4.22
C SER A 49 3.13 -7.01 3.33
N GLU A 50 2.22 -7.96 3.16
CA GLU A 50 2.51 -9.24 2.51
C GLU A 50 1.66 -9.50 1.27
N GLY A 51 2.32 -9.97 0.22
CA GLY A 51 1.67 -10.23 -1.05
C GLY A 51 2.57 -10.90 -2.07
N PHE A 52 1.96 -11.26 -3.19
CA PHE A 52 2.63 -11.84 -4.35
C PHE A 52 2.54 -10.92 -5.56
N VAL A 53 3.59 -10.93 -6.36
CA VAL A 53 3.67 -10.25 -7.65
C VAL A 53 4.02 -11.30 -8.70
N VAL A 54 3.19 -11.40 -9.73
CA VAL A 54 3.37 -12.34 -10.83
C VAL A 54 3.96 -11.57 -11.99
N PHE A 55 5.14 -12.01 -12.43
CA PHE A 55 5.78 -11.56 -13.65
C PHE A 55 5.57 -12.61 -14.76
N THR A 56 5.91 -12.28 -16.00
CA THR A 56 5.83 -13.23 -17.11
C THR A 56 6.79 -14.40 -16.93
N LYS A 57 7.98 -14.17 -16.36
CA LYS A 57 9.02 -15.21 -16.21
C LYS A 57 9.11 -15.82 -14.80
N TRP A 58 8.49 -15.23 -13.78
CA TRP A 58 8.57 -15.73 -12.41
C TRP A 58 7.52 -15.14 -11.46
N ILE A 59 7.36 -15.76 -10.29
CA ILE A 59 6.51 -15.27 -9.20
C ILE A 59 7.38 -14.77 -8.05
N GLY A 60 7.11 -13.55 -7.62
CA GLY A 60 7.74 -12.89 -6.49
C GLY A 60 6.85 -12.80 -5.26
N TYR A 61 7.49 -12.75 -4.09
CA TYR A 61 6.83 -12.51 -2.80
C TYR A 61 7.45 -11.31 -2.11
N SER A 62 6.58 -10.47 -1.53
CA SER A 62 6.98 -9.33 -0.70
C SER A 62 6.41 -9.48 0.70
N ALA A 63 7.22 -9.13 1.71
CA ALA A 63 6.82 -9.09 3.12
C ALA A 63 6.95 -7.69 3.75
N ASP A 64 7.29 -6.69 2.95
CA ASP A 64 7.62 -5.33 3.38
C ASP A 64 6.81 -4.26 2.62
N ARG A 65 5.53 -4.56 2.33
CA ARG A 65 4.58 -3.68 1.63
C ARG A 65 4.87 -3.49 0.13
N GLY A 66 5.47 -4.48 -0.51
CA GLY A 66 5.86 -4.38 -1.93
C GLY A 66 7.16 -3.61 -2.14
N SER A 67 7.94 -3.38 -1.08
CA SER A 67 9.19 -2.63 -1.12
C SER A 67 10.35 -3.47 -1.67
N THR A 68 10.38 -4.75 -1.32
CA THR A 68 11.26 -5.76 -1.87
C THR A 68 10.41 -6.93 -2.36
N VAL A 69 10.74 -7.42 -3.55
CA VAL A 69 10.08 -8.57 -4.16
C VAL A 69 11.15 -9.64 -4.38
N ASN A 70 11.06 -10.72 -3.61
CA ASN A 70 11.98 -11.84 -3.70
C ASN A 70 11.42 -12.89 -4.66
N GLN A 71 12.22 -13.32 -5.62
CA GLN A 71 11.85 -14.41 -6.53
C GLN A 71 11.63 -15.71 -5.74
N LYS A 72 10.47 -16.33 -5.94
CA LYS A 72 10.07 -17.59 -5.30
C LYS A 72 10.05 -18.76 -6.28
N VAL A 73 9.50 -18.55 -7.47
CA VAL A 73 9.29 -19.61 -8.47
C VAL A 73 9.61 -19.06 -9.85
N SER A 74 10.41 -19.77 -10.64
CA SER A 74 10.61 -19.48 -12.07
C SER A 74 9.49 -20.12 -12.88
N MET A 75 8.95 -19.39 -13.84
CA MET A 75 8.08 -19.91 -14.89
C MET A 75 8.97 -20.30 -16.07
N ALA A 76 8.65 -21.44 -16.69
CA ALA A 76 9.37 -21.99 -17.83
C ALA A 76 8.88 -21.39 -19.14
#